data_AF-A0A1F0MIZ5-F1
#
_entry.id   AF-A0A1F0MIZ5-F1
#
_cell.length_a   1.000
_cell.length_b   1.000
_cell.length_c   1.000
_cell.angle_alpha   90.00
_cell.angle_beta   90.00
_cell.angle_gamma   90.00
#
_symmetry.space_group_name_H-M   'P 1'
#
loop_
_entity.id
_entity.type
_entity.pdbx_description
1 polymer ?
#
loop_
_entity_poly.entity_id
_entity_poly.type
_entity_poly.pdbx_seq_one_letter_code
_entity_poly.pdbx_strand_id
1 'polypeptide(L)'
;MYENDPHLSLKAAAEDLGIYRTTLRTWVDTYGTGAKTQSPPVSHADRAKQLTDAEKIRQLQQENARLKEERDILRKAAKYFMEETNW
;
A
#
# COMPACT_ATOMS: atom_id res chain seq x y z
N MET A 1 13.70 -0.91 25.05
CA MET A 1 13.03 -2.16 25.49
C MET A 1 11.51 -2.06 25.39
N TYR A 2 10.88 -0.92 25.71
CA TYR A 2 9.41 -0.74 25.66
C TYR A 2 8.81 -0.32 24.30
N GLU A 3 9.56 0.34 23.41
CA GLU A 3 9.02 0.86 22.14
C GLU A 3 8.64 -0.21 21.11
N ASN A 4 9.15 -1.44 21.24
CA ASN A 4 9.03 -2.49 20.22
C ASN A 4 8.25 -3.73 20.68
N ASP A 5 7.60 -3.70 21.85
CA ASP A 5 6.79 -4.82 22.32
C ASP A 5 5.35 -4.70 21.76
N PRO A 6 4.93 -5.56 20.81
CA PRO A 6 3.59 -5.50 20.22
C PRO A 6 2.48 -5.83 21.22
N HIS A 7 2.82 -6.47 22.34
CA HIS A 7 1.88 -6.86 23.38
C HIS A 7 1.70 -5.78 24.46
N LEU A 8 2.58 -4.78 24.48
CA LEU A 8 2.51 -3.71 25.46
C LEU A 8 1.72 -2.51 24.92
N SER A 9 0.50 -2.36 25.43
CA SER A 9 -0.31 -1.17 25.17
C SER A 9 0.33 0.06 25.82
N LEU A 10 0.25 1.22 25.14
CA LEU A 10 0.63 2.52 25.69
C LEU A 10 0.00 2.81 27.06
N LYS A 11 -1.17 2.21 27.35
CA LYS A 11 -1.82 2.30 28.65
C LYS A 11 -1.05 1.53 29.74
N ALA A 12 -0.68 0.27 29.47
CA ALA A 12 0.07 -0.56 30.41
C ALA A 12 1.45 0.04 30.70
N ALA A 13 2.14 0.53 29.66
CA ALA A 13 3.41 1.24 29.82
C ALA A 13 3.27 2.51 30.69
N ALA A 14 2.17 3.25 30.55
CA ALA A 14 1.93 4.43 31.38
C ALA A 14 1.64 4.07 32.85
N GLU A 15 0.87 3.00 33.08
CA GLU A 15 0.57 2.47 34.42
C GLU A 15 1.84 1.97 35.13
N ASP A 16 2.70 1.22 34.43
CA ASP A 16 3.97 0.72 34.96
C ASP A 16 4.95 1.85 35.32
N LEU A 17 4.95 2.92 34.53
CA LEU A 17 5.78 4.11 34.76
C LEU A 17 5.15 5.07 35.80
N GLY A 18 3.92 4.81 36.25
CA GLY A 18 3.22 5.67 37.20
C GLY A 18 2.89 7.06 36.64
N ILE A 19 2.82 7.20 35.32
CA ILE A 19 2.54 8.48 34.65
C ILE A 19 1.21 8.45 33.92
N TYR A 20 0.66 9.63 33.67
CA TYR A 20 -0.59 9.72 32.93
C TYR A 20 -0.38 9.36 31.45
N ARG A 21 -1.31 8.58 30.88
CA ARG A 21 -1.19 8.07 29.49
C ARG A 21 -1.02 9.19 28.46
N THR A 22 -1.65 10.36 28.66
CA THR A 22 -1.49 11.49 27.72
C THR A 22 -0.10 12.09 27.79
N THR A 23 0.52 12.15 28.98
CA THR A 23 1.91 12.60 29.15
C THR A 23 2.87 11.67 28.44
N LEU A 24 2.70 10.35 28.60
CA LEU A 24 3.51 9.37 27.86
C LEU A 24 3.32 9.48 26.35
N ARG A 25 2.08 9.69 25.88
CA ARG A 25 1.80 9.93 24.45
C ARG A 25 2.55 11.17 23.94
N THR A 26 2.49 12.29 24.66
CA THR A 26 3.21 13.51 24.26
C THR A 26 4.71 13.24 24.16
N TRP A 27 5.30 12.53 25.11
CA TRP A 27 6.73 12.18 25.06
C TRP A 27 7.08 11.25 23.91
N VAL A 28 6.25 10.26 23.60
CA VAL A 28 6.44 9.39 22.42
C VAL A 28 6.31 10.18 21.13
N ASP A 29 5.40 11.15 21.06
CA ASP A 29 5.24 12.00 19.87
C ASP A 29 6.40 12.99 19.69
N THR A 30 6.99 13.51 20.78
CA THR A 30 8.07 14.52 20.73
C THR A 30 9.47 13.92 20.71
N TYR A 31 9.68 12.79 21.38
CA TYR A 31 11.00 12.18 21.60
C TYR A 31 11.08 10.72 21.15
N GLY A 32 9.97 10.11 20.73
CA GLY A 32 9.96 8.71 20.30
C GLY A 32 10.77 8.51 19.03
N THR A 33 11.34 7.31 18.88
CA THR A 33 12.24 6.95 17.77
C THR A 33 11.55 6.80 16.40
N GLY A 34 10.27 7.17 16.28
CA GLY A 34 9.49 7.02 15.06
C GLY A 34 9.03 5.58 14.78
N ALA A 35 9.34 4.62 15.66
CA ALA A 35 8.82 3.25 15.65
C ALA A 35 7.33 3.25 16.07
N LYS A 36 6.46 3.79 15.21
CA LYS A 36 5.03 3.86 15.48
C LYS A 36 4.43 2.45 15.33
N THR A 37 4.19 1.77 16.45
CA THR A 37 3.47 0.49 16.50
C THR A 37 1.97 0.60 16.18
N GLN A 38 1.49 1.80 15.86
CA GLN A 38 0.15 2.01 15.30
C GLN A 38 0.30 2.83 14.02
N SER A 39 -0.13 2.24 12.91
CA SER A 39 -0.23 2.89 11.61
C SER A 39 -0.84 4.29 11.81
N PRO A 40 -0.20 5.36 11.30
CA PRO A 40 -0.71 6.70 11.51
C PRO A 40 -2.18 6.78 11.05
N PRO A 41 -3.03 7.56 11.74
CA PRO A 41 -4.39 7.77 11.27
C PRO A 41 -4.33 8.31 9.84
N VAL A 42 -4.75 7.48 8.89
CA VAL A 42 -4.77 7.81 7.45
C VAL A 42 -5.59 9.08 7.30
N SER A 43 -4.97 10.17 6.83
CA SER A 43 -5.68 11.43 6.71
C SER A 43 -6.79 11.30 5.64
N HIS A 44 -7.81 12.16 5.72
CA HIS A 44 -8.86 12.19 4.70
C HIS A 44 -8.31 12.39 3.28
N ALA A 45 -7.21 13.15 3.15
CA ALA A 45 -6.51 13.37 1.89
C ALA A 45 -5.83 12.08 1.38
N ASP A 46 -5.25 11.27 2.27
CA ASP A 46 -4.62 10.00 1.89
C ASP A 46 -5.66 8.97 1.45
N ARG A 47 -6.84 8.96 2.09
CA ARG A 47 -7.96 8.10 1.67
C ARG A 47 -8.52 8.51 0.30
N ALA A 48 -8.63 9.81 0.04
CA ALA A 48 -9.04 10.31 -1.27
C ALA A 48 -8.02 9.93 -2.36
N LYS A 49 -6.71 10.04 -2.07
CA LYS A 49 -5.64 9.60 -2.98
C LYS A 49 -5.72 8.10 -3.27
N GLN A 50 -5.91 7.26 -2.25
CA GLN A 50 -6.07 5.81 -2.43
C GLN A 50 -7.25 5.44 -3.33
N LEU A 51 -8.38 6.15 -3.20
CA LEU A 51 -9.54 5.95 -4.10
C LEU A 51 -9.20 6.33 -5.54
N THR A 52 -8.53 7.47 -5.76
CA THR A 52 -8.11 7.89 -7.10
C THR A 52 -7.07 6.95 -7.71
N ASP A 53 -6.19 6.36 -6.90
CA ASP A 53 -5.19 5.41 -7.38
C ASP A 53 -5.82 4.07 -7.72
N ALA A 54 -6.84 3.62 -6.97
CA ALA A 54 -7.61 2.42 -7.31
C ALA A 54 -8.33 2.55 -8.66
N GLU A 55 -8.88 3.72 -8.97
CA GLU A 55 -9.50 3.99 -10.27
C GLU A 55 -8.48 3.96 -11.42
N LYS A 56 -7.30 4.57 -11.23
CA LYS A 56 -6.20 4.50 -12.21
C LYS A 56 -5.71 3.08 -12.43
N ILE A 57 -5.58 2.29 -11.36
CA ILE A 57 -5.18 0.87 -11.46
C ILE A 57 -6.18 0.11 -12.31
N ARG A 58 -7.48 0.31 -12.10
CA ARG A 58 -8.53 -0.34 -12.89
C ARG A 58 -8.45 0.03 -14.38
N GLN A 59 -8.23 1.31 -14.69
CA GLN A 59 -8.07 1.77 -16.08
C GLN A 59 -6.84 1.13 -16.74
N LEU A 60 -5.69 1.16 -16.05
CA LEU A 60 -4.45 0.57 -16.54
C LEU A 60 -4.58 -0.94 -16.77
N GLN A 61 -5.27 -1.65 -15.87
CA GLN A 61 -5.51 -3.10 -16.04
C GLN A 61 -6.37 -3.39 -17.27
N GLN A 62 -7.41 -2.60 -17.52
CA GLN A 62 -8.27 -2.75 -18.70
C GLN A 62 -7.50 -2.49 -20.00
N GLU A 63 -6.70 -1.44 -20.04
CA GLU A 63 -5.85 -1.14 -21.19
C GLU A 63 -4.81 -2.22 -21.43
N ASN A 64 -4.17 -2.73 -20.37
CA ASN A 64 -3.19 -3.80 -20.48
C ASN A 64 -3.81 -5.11 -21.01
N ALA A 65 -5.04 -5.42 -20.58
CA ALA A 65 -5.78 -6.57 -21.10
C ALA A 65 -6.07 -6.42 -22.61
N ARG A 66 -6.56 -5.25 -23.02
CA ARG A 66 -6.82 -4.95 -24.44
C ARG A 66 -5.55 -5.04 -25.28
N LEU A 67 -4.45 -4.43 -24.84
CA LEU A 67 -3.17 -4.45 -25.57
C LEU A 67 -2.61 -5.87 -25.72
N LYS A 68 -2.79 -6.74 -24.71
CA LYS A 68 -2.41 -8.15 -24.80
C LYS A 68 -3.23 -8.89 -25.84
N GLU A 69 -4.53 -8.65 -25.89
CA GLU A 69 -5.41 -9.25 -26.90
C GLU A 69 -5.01 -8.80 -28.31
N GLU A 70 -4.80 -7.50 -28.53
CA GLU A 70 -4.34 -6.97 -29.82
C GLU A 70 -2.99 -7.58 -30.24
N ARG A 71 -2.04 -7.70 -29.30
CA ARG A 71 -0.75 -8.36 -29.55
C ARG A 71 -0.93 -9.82 -29.97
N ASP A 72 -1.85 -10.55 -29.33
CA ASP A 72 -2.07 -11.96 -29.61
C ASP A 72 -2.74 -12.17 -30.97
N ILE A 73 -3.67 -11.29 -31.35
CA ILE A 73 -4.24 -11.25 -32.71
C ILE A 73 -3.13 -11.02 -33.73
N LEU A 74 -2.29 -10.00 -33.53
CA LEU A 74 -1.20 -9.69 -34.46
C LEU A 74 -0.19 -10.84 -34.56
N ARG A 75 0.15 -11.48 -33.45
CA ARG A 75 1.05 -12.65 -33.45
C ARG A 75 0.43 -13.82 -34.22
N LYS A 76 -0.87 -14.07 -34.04
CA LYS A 76 -1.58 -15.11 -34.77
C LYS A 76 -1.60 -14.79 -36.28
N ALA A 77 -1.89 -13.55 -36.65
CA ALA A 77 -1.87 -13.10 -38.04
C ALA A 77 -0.47 -13.28 -38.66
N ALA A 78 0.59 -12.83 -37.96
CA ALA A 78 1.96 -13.03 -38.42
C ALA A 78 2.30 -14.51 -38.62
N LYS A 79 1.84 -15.39 -37.74
CA LYS A 79 1.99 -16.84 -37.91
C LYS A 79 1.29 -17.37 -39.16
N TYR A 80 0.02 -17.00 -39.38
CA TYR A 80 -0.72 -17.37 -40.59
C TYR A 80 -0.01 -16.91 -41.85
N PHE A 81 0.43 -15.64 -41.89
CA PHE A 81 1.17 -15.11 -43.04
C PHE A 81 2.49 -15.86 -43.28
N MET A 82 3.22 -16.24 -42.24
CA MET A 82 4.45 -17.05 -42.40
C MET A 82 4.16 -18.45 -42.94
N GLU A 83 3.06 -19.09 -42.54
CA GLU A 83 2.64 -20.40 -43.06
C GLU A 83 2.14 -20.33 -44.52
N GLU A 84 1.44 -19.25 -44.90
CA GLU A 84 0.92 -19.05 -46.27
C GLU A 84 1.95 -18.52 -47.28
N THR A 85 3.04 -17.89 -46.82
CA THR A 85 4.11 -17.35 -47.70
C THR A 85 5.28 -18.33 -47.88
N ASN A 86 5.16 -19.57 -47.40
CA ASN A 86 6.09 -20.65 -47.75
C ASN A 86 5.80 -21.16 -49.18
N TRP A 87 6.39 -20.48 -50.16
CA TRP A 87 6.62 -20.95 -51.53
C TRP A 87 8.12 -20.97 -51.82
#